data_AF-A0A2E8CVP2-F1
#
_entry.id   AF-A0A2E8CVP2-F1
#
_cell.length_a   1.000
_cell.length_b   1.000
_cell.length_c   1.000
_cell.angle_alpha   90.00
_cell.angle_beta   90.00
_cell.angle_gamma   90.00
#
_symmetry.space_group_name_H-M   'P 1'
#
loop_
_entity.id
_entity.type
_entity.pdbx_description
1 polymer ?
#
loop_
_entity_poly.entity_id
_entity_poly.type
_entity_poly.pdbx_seq_one_letter_code
_entity_poly.pdbx_strand_id
1 'polypeptide(L)'
;MKNVLKTMCLLALAVVIALPLAAEDKKKKKKKGGKRGSPTAALVKKVKAAGVSEETLKKVEEIAASFNTKIAEARKGLGDARQKIAAARKKAQDDGKKGKELQAAVRAVELTDEQKAAQKELQGLNRELNTKVAALLTPEQRQKTKIGGGGGNAKKKKKKKDDA
;
A
#
# COMPACT_ATOMS: atom_id res chain seq x y z
N MET A 1 -9.27 2.27 70.20
CA MET A 1 -8.56 2.00 68.92
C MET A 1 -9.34 0.99 68.07
N LYS A 2 -10.57 1.33 67.66
CA LYS A 2 -11.48 0.43 66.92
C LYS A 2 -11.90 1.00 65.55
N ASN A 3 -11.29 2.13 65.15
CA ASN A 3 -11.69 2.89 63.95
C ASN A 3 -10.56 3.00 62.91
N VAL A 4 -9.36 2.45 63.17
CA VAL A 4 -8.22 2.50 62.23
C VAL A 4 -8.14 1.22 61.37
N LEU A 5 -8.81 0.14 61.79
CA LEU A 5 -8.87 -1.12 61.03
C LEU A 5 -10.03 -1.17 60.02
N LYS A 6 -11.02 -0.27 60.14
CA LYS A 6 -12.15 -0.17 59.19
C LYS A 6 -11.86 0.70 57.96
N THR A 7 -10.81 1.52 57.99
CA THR A 7 -10.41 2.38 56.86
C THR A 7 -9.38 1.74 55.93
N MET A 8 -8.76 0.61 56.31
CA MET A 8 -7.81 -0.15 55.47
C MET A 8 -8.45 -1.31 54.69
N CYS A 9 -9.71 -1.68 54.95
CA CYS A 9 -10.46 -2.70 54.18
C CYS A 9 -11.46 -2.12 53.16
N LEU A 10 -11.58 -0.79 53.07
CA LEU A 10 -12.54 -0.10 52.18
C LEU A 10 -11.91 0.38 50.86
N LEU A 11 -10.67 -0.01 50.58
CA LEU A 11 -9.91 0.36 49.37
C LEU A 11 -9.62 -0.83 48.43
N ALA A 12 -10.33 -1.96 48.61
CA ALA A 12 -10.18 -3.16 47.80
C ALA A 12 -11.47 -3.58 47.05
N LEU A 13 -12.54 -2.77 47.09
CA LEU A 13 -13.85 -3.10 46.51
C LEU A 13 -14.41 -1.97 45.63
N ALA A 14 -13.65 -1.59 44.60
CA ALA A 14 -14.11 -0.70 43.53
C ALA A 14 -13.62 -1.20 42.16
N VAL A 15 -13.94 -2.46 41.85
CA VAL A 15 -13.94 -2.99 40.47
C VAL A 15 -15.40 -3.19 40.10
N VAL A 16 -16.08 -2.10 39.77
CA VAL A 16 -17.44 -2.11 39.21
C VAL A 16 -17.35 -1.91 37.71
N ILE A 17 -17.49 -3.02 37.00
CA ILE A 17 -18.47 -3.26 35.93
C ILE A 17 -18.67 -2.10 34.93
N ALA A 18 -18.03 -2.23 33.78
CA ALA A 18 -18.56 -1.76 32.49
C ALA A 18 -18.29 -2.85 31.44
N LEU A 19 -19.38 -3.45 30.95
CA LEU A 19 -19.52 -4.45 29.88
C LEU A 19 -18.87 -3.99 28.55
N PRO A 20 -18.52 -4.90 27.60
CA PRO A 20 -19.53 -5.55 26.76
C PRO A 20 -19.36 -7.07 26.60
N LEU A 21 -20.47 -7.77 26.85
CA LEU A 21 -20.89 -8.90 26.05
C LEU A 21 -20.91 -8.48 24.56
N ALA A 22 -20.01 -9.01 23.76
CA ALA A 22 -20.11 -9.03 22.29
C ALA A 22 -19.18 -10.08 21.66
N ALA A 23 -19.72 -10.78 20.66
CA ALA A 23 -19.10 -11.73 19.73
C ALA A 23 -18.91 -13.16 20.28
N GLU A 24 -19.88 -14.08 20.16
CA GLU A 24 -20.56 -14.50 18.91
C GLU A 24 -19.59 -14.66 17.73
N ASP A 25 -19.49 -15.89 17.24
CA ASP A 25 -18.84 -16.28 15.99
C ASP A 25 -17.40 -15.78 15.78
N LYS A 26 -16.45 -16.52 16.34
CA LYS A 26 -15.20 -16.78 15.62
C LYS A 26 -15.53 -17.56 14.35
N LYS A 27 -16.13 -16.88 13.36
CA LYS A 27 -15.99 -17.21 11.94
C LYS A 27 -14.50 -17.46 11.75
N LYS A 28 -14.16 -18.73 11.52
CA LYS A 28 -12.83 -19.17 11.07
C LYS A 28 -12.41 -18.16 10.02
N LYS A 29 -11.51 -17.25 10.41
CA LYS A 29 -10.89 -16.29 9.50
C LYS A 29 -10.08 -17.18 8.58
N LYS A 30 -10.71 -17.60 7.47
CA LYS A 30 -10.14 -18.48 6.45
C LYS A 30 -8.78 -17.87 6.15
N LYS A 31 -7.74 -18.51 6.66
CA LYS A 31 -6.36 -18.09 6.50
C LYS A 31 -6.18 -18.11 5.00
N LYS A 32 -6.34 -16.95 4.34
CA LYS A 32 -6.03 -16.77 2.93
C LYS A 32 -4.51 -16.85 2.86
N GLY A 33 -3.98 -18.06 3.00
CA GLY A 33 -2.81 -18.52 2.28
C GLY A 33 -3.20 -18.58 0.81
N GLY A 34 -3.60 -17.44 0.24
CA GLY A 34 -3.75 -17.33 -1.20
C GLY A 34 -2.33 -17.37 -1.72
N LYS A 35 -2.04 -18.36 -2.59
CA LYS A 35 -0.94 -18.32 -3.55
C LYS A 35 -0.72 -16.85 -3.90
N ARG A 36 0.44 -16.27 -3.54
CA ARG A 36 0.71 -14.85 -3.78
C ARG A 36 0.32 -14.63 -5.23
N GLY A 37 -0.77 -13.89 -5.46
CA GLY A 37 -1.31 -13.70 -6.81
C GLY A 37 -0.21 -13.14 -7.70
N SER A 38 -0.37 -13.26 -9.02
CA SER A 38 0.60 -12.69 -9.95
C SER A 38 0.97 -11.26 -9.54
N PRO A 39 2.23 -10.81 -9.74
CA PRO A 39 2.65 -9.48 -9.36
C PRO A 39 1.74 -8.35 -9.87
N THR A 40 1.02 -8.61 -10.97
CA THR A 40 0.07 -7.71 -11.65
C THR A 40 -1.41 -7.99 -11.33
N ALA A 41 -1.76 -9.03 -10.57
CA ALA A 41 -3.16 -9.39 -10.28
C ALA A 41 -3.96 -8.27 -9.60
N ALA A 42 -3.28 -7.44 -8.79
CA ALA A 42 -3.91 -6.28 -8.16
C ALA A 42 -4.30 -5.21 -9.18
N LEU A 43 -3.55 -5.06 -10.28
CA LEU A 43 -3.86 -4.14 -11.38
C LEU A 43 -5.12 -4.60 -12.12
N VAL A 44 -5.15 -5.87 -12.53
CA VAL A 44 -6.31 -6.46 -13.23
C VAL A 44 -7.58 -6.32 -12.39
N LYS A 45 -7.51 -6.62 -11.08
CA LYS A 45 -8.64 -6.45 -10.16
C LYS A 45 -9.14 -5.01 -10.07
N LYS A 46 -8.22 -4.03 -10.02
CA LYS A 46 -8.59 -2.61 -10.01
C LYS A 46 -9.28 -2.20 -11.31
N VAL A 47 -8.78 -2.67 -12.44
CA VAL A 47 -9.37 -2.39 -13.76
C VAL A 47 -10.75 -3.02 -13.88
N LYS A 48 -10.91 -4.29 -13.49
CA LYS A 48 -12.22 -4.97 -13.45
C LYS A 48 -13.22 -4.21 -12.58
N ALA A 49 -12.80 -3.77 -11.39
CA ALA A 49 -13.66 -3.00 -10.48
C ALA A 49 -14.07 -1.61 -11.03
N ALA A 50 -13.41 -1.12 -12.08
CA ALA A 50 -13.78 0.14 -12.73
C ALA A 50 -14.88 -0.01 -13.80
N GLY A 51 -15.40 -1.23 -14.01
CA GLY A 51 -16.48 -1.49 -14.97
C GLY A 51 -16.03 -1.36 -16.42
N VAL A 52 -14.84 -1.87 -16.75
CA VAL A 52 -14.41 -2.01 -18.16
C VAL A 52 -15.18 -3.13 -18.86
N SER A 53 -15.26 -3.06 -20.19
CA SER A 53 -15.76 -4.17 -21.00
C SER A 53 -14.87 -5.42 -20.83
N GLU A 54 -15.43 -6.59 -21.11
CA GLU A 54 -14.69 -7.86 -21.05
C GLU A 54 -13.52 -7.89 -22.05
N GLU A 55 -13.71 -7.30 -23.23
CA GLU A 55 -12.64 -7.19 -24.24
C GLU A 55 -11.47 -6.34 -23.75
N THR A 56 -11.74 -5.19 -23.13
CA THR A 56 -10.69 -4.35 -22.52
C THR A 56 -10.04 -5.06 -21.35
N LEU A 57 -10.81 -5.83 -20.56
CA LEU A 57 -10.27 -6.61 -19.46
C LEU A 57 -9.30 -7.70 -19.96
N LYS A 58 -9.65 -8.43 -21.02
CA LYS A 58 -8.78 -9.44 -21.64
C LYS A 58 -7.47 -8.84 -22.15
N LYS A 59 -7.53 -7.71 -22.86
CA LYS A 59 -6.33 -6.97 -23.29
C LYS A 59 -5.45 -6.53 -22.11
N VAL A 60 -6.06 -6.11 -21.02
CA VAL A 60 -5.34 -5.75 -19.78
C VAL A 60 -4.71 -6.97 -19.12
N GLU A 61 -5.37 -8.13 -19.13
CA GLU A 61 -4.82 -9.39 -18.63
C GLU A 61 -3.61 -9.86 -19.43
N GLU A 62 -3.66 -9.77 -20.76
CA GLU A 62 -2.53 -10.09 -21.65
C GLU A 62 -1.33 -9.18 -21.41
N ILE A 63 -1.57 -7.87 -21.34
CA ILE A 63 -0.52 -6.90 -20.99
C ILE A 63 0.03 -7.25 -19.59
N ALA A 64 -0.83 -7.46 -18.59
CA ALA A 64 -0.41 -7.80 -17.24
C ALA A 64 0.36 -9.13 -17.15
N ALA A 65 0.05 -10.10 -18.03
CA ALA A 65 0.76 -11.37 -18.14
C ALA A 65 2.18 -11.18 -18.67
N SER A 66 2.36 -10.36 -19.71
CA SER A 66 3.68 -10.09 -20.31
C SER A 66 4.68 -9.45 -19.36
N PHE A 67 4.21 -8.76 -18.32
CA PHE A 67 5.06 -8.13 -17.30
C PHE A 67 5.26 -9.00 -16.05
N ASN A 68 4.55 -10.13 -15.89
CA ASN A 68 4.60 -10.92 -14.66
C ASN A 68 6.01 -11.41 -14.34
N THR A 69 6.69 -12.02 -15.30
CA THR A 69 8.03 -12.59 -15.11
C THR A 69 9.04 -11.48 -14.81
N LYS A 70 9.07 -10.43 -15.63
CA LYS A 70 9.98 -9.28 -15.45
C LYS A 70 9.81 -8.63 -14.09
N ILE A 71 8.57 -8.41 -13.65
CA ILE A 71 8.28 -7.84 -12.34
C ILE A 71 8.66 -8.83 -11.22
N ALA A 72 8.46 -10.12 -11.41
CA ALA A 72 8.85 -11.13 -10.41
C ALA A 72 10.37 -11.18 -10.23
N GLU A 73 11.14 -11.11 -11.31
CA GLU A 73 12.60 -11.09 -11.30
C GLU A 73 13.15 -9.82 -10.66
N ALA A 74 12.69 -8.63 -11.09
CA ALA A 74 13.07 -7.37 -10.45
C ALA A 74 12.69 -7.34 -8.95
N ARG A 75 11.63 -8.05 -8.53
CA ARG A 75 11.29 -8.20 -7.11
C ARG A 75 12.26 -9.11 -6.35
N LYS A 76 12.84 -10.12 -6.99
CA LYS A 76 13.88 -10.97 -6.38
C LYS A 76 15.16 -10.17 -6.17
N GLY A 77 15.56 -9.37 -7.15
CA GLY A 77 16.75 -8.51 -7.08
C GLY A 77 16.71 -7.45 -5.96
N LEU A 78 15.52 -7.16 -5.41
CA LEU A 78 15.41 -6.29 -4.23
C LEU A 78 15.94 -6.95 -2.95
N GLY A 79 16.02 -8.27 -2.86
CA GLY A 79 16.49 -8.98 -1.66
C GLY A 79 15.83 -8.46 -0.37
N ASP A 80 16.67 -8.02 0.57
CA ASP A 80 16.26 -7.47 1.87
C ASP A 80 15.97 -5.96 1.88
N ALA A 81 16.13 -5.26 0.74
CA ALA A 81 15.95 -3.81 0.63
C ALA A 81 14.57 -3.36 1.14
N ARG A 82 13.53 -4.17 0.90
CA ARG A 82 12.17 -3.89 1.36
C ARG A 82 12.07 -3.91 2.87
N GLN A 83 12.71 -4.87 3.53
CA GLN A 83 12.75 -4.94 4.99
C GLN A 83 13.53 -3.75 5.55
N LYS A 84 14.69 -3.40 4.97
CA LYS A 84 15.51 -2.26 5.39
C LYS A 84 14.74 -0.93 5.30
N ILE A 85 14.08 -0.69 4.16
CA ILE A 85 13.22 0.47 3.95
C ILE A 85 12.05 0.51 4.94
N ALA A 86 11.41 -0.63 5.18
CA ALA A 86 10.29 -0.73 6.13
C ALA A 86 10.74 -0.47 7.57
N ALA A 87 11.89 -1.01 7.98
CA ALA A 87 12.47 -0.79 9.31
C ALA A 87 12.86 0.67 9.51
N ALA A 88 13.52 1.30 8.53
CA ALA A 88 13.88 2.71 8.59
C ALA A 88 12.65 3.62 8.63
N ARG A 89 11.60 3.29 7.86
CA ARG A 89 10.32 4.00 7.95
C ARG A 89 9.72 3.87 9.34
N LYS A 90 9.65 2.66 9.89
CA LYS A 90 9.06 2.44 11.21
C LYS A 90 9.82 3.21 12.29
N LYS A 91 11.16 3.10 12.30
CA LYS A 91 12.01 3.86 13.21
C LYS A 91 11.79 5.36 13.09
N ALA A 92 11.75 5.90 11.87
CA ALA A 92 11.47 7.32 11.66
C ALA A 92 10.09 7.75 12.18
N GLN A 93 9.07 6.87 12.07
CA GLN A 93 7.75 7.13 12.63
C GLN A 93 7.74 7.08 14.15
N ASP A 94 8.44 6.10 14.74
CA ASP A 94 8.60 5.95 16.19
C ASP A 94 9.37 7.16 16.77
N ASP A 95 10.34 7.71 16.01
CA ASP A 95 11.06 8.96 16.29
C ASP A 95 10.19 10.22 16.07
N GLY A 96 8.92 10.08 15.71
CA GLY A 96 7.99 11.19 15.49
C GLY A 96 8.17 11.96 14.16
N LYS A 97 9.09 11.54 13.28
CA LYS A 97 9.37 12.23 12.01
C LYS A 97 8.16 12.15 11.09
N LYS A 98 7.82 13.28 10.47
CA LYS A 98 6.68 13.39 9.54
C LYS A 98 7.09 14.05 8.23
N GLY A 99 6.24 13.88 7.21
CA GLY A 99 6.41 14.56 5.92
C GLY A 99 7.78 14.33 5.28
N LYS A 100 8.52 15.44 5.07
CA LYS A 100 9.83 15.43 4.42
C LYS A 100 10.90 14.71 5.22
N GLU A 101 10.85 14.79 6.55
CA GLU A 101 11.86 14.17 7.42
C GLU A 101 11.77 12.64 7.38
N LEU A 102 10.54 12.11 7.40
CA LEU A 102 10.31 10.68 7.20
C LEU A 102 10.80 10.23 5.82
N GLN A 103 10.55 11.02 4.78
CA GLN A 103 11.05 10.71 3.43
C GLN A 103 12.57 10.73 3.36
N ALA A 104 13.23 11.70 4.00
CA ALA A 104 14.67 11.76 4.08
C ALA A 104 15.24 10.53 4.81
N ALA A 105 14.66 10.16 5.95
CA ALA A 105 15.08 8.98 6.70
C ALA A 105 14.94 7.67 5.90
N VAL A 106 13.87 7.54 5.11
CA VAL A 106 13.68 6.38 4.23
C VAL A 106 14.64 6.39 3.04
N ARG A 107 14.99 7.56 2.50
CA ARG A 107 15.94 7.69 1.38
C ARG A 107 17.39 7.53 1.80
N ALA A 108 17.71 7.81 3.06
CA ALA A 108 19.03 7.60 3.64
C ALA A 108 19.36 6.11 3.86
N VAL A 109 18.41 5.20 3.63
CA VAL A 109 18.68 3.76 3.68
C VAL A 109 19.67 3.40 2.60
N GLU A 110 20.83 2.92 3.03
CA GLU A 110 21.86 2.42 2.13
C GLU A 110 21.42 1.10 1.51
N LEU A 111 21.37 1.09 0.18
CA LEU A 111 21.06 -0.07 -0.63
C LEU A 111 22.28 -0.40 -1.47
N THR A 112 22.49 -1.69 -1.75
CA THR A 112 23.51 -2.11 -2.71
C THR A 112 23.15 -1.62 -4.12
N ASP A 113 24.13 -1.55 -5.01
CA ASP A 113 23.86 -1.07 -6.38
C ASP A 113 22.94 -2.02 -7.15
N GLU A 114 23.04 -3.33 -6.89
CA GLU A 114 22.09 -4.33 -7.39
C GLU A 114 20.65 -4.07 -6.89
N GLN A 115 20.48 -3.73 -5.61
CA GLN A 115 19.17 -3.42 -5.04
C GLN A 115 18.59 -2.12 -5.63
N LYS A 116 19.43 -1.10 -5.82
CA LYS A 116 19.03 0.15 -6.48
C LYS A 116 18.63 -0.09 -7.94
N ALA A 117 19.39 -0.91 -8.67
CA ALA A 117 19.09 -1.28 -10.05
C ALA A 117 17.75 -2.03 -10.15
N ALA A 118 17.56 -3.06 -9.32
CA ALA A 118 16.31 -3.81 -9.24
C ALA A 118 15.11 -2.92 -8.84
N GLN A 119 15.33 -1.94 -7.95
CA GLN A 119 14.30 -0.96 -7.59
C GLN A 119 13.93 -0.06 -8.77
N LYS A 120 14.92 0.47 -9.50
CA LYS A 120 14.70 1.31 -10.68
C LYS A 120 14.00 0.52 -11.79
N GLU A 121 14.45 -0.70 -12.05
CA GLU A 121 13.83 -1.60 -13.04
C GLU A 121 12.38 -1.88 -12.67
N LEU A 122 12.11 -2.24 -11.42
CA LEU A 122 10.75 -2.46 -10.94
C LEU A 122 9.88 -1.21 -11.11
N GLN A 123 10.40 -0.01 -10.84
CA GLN A 123 9.68 1.24 -11.07
C GLN A 123 9.39 1.47 -12.56
N GLY A 124 10.38 1.22 -13.42
CA GLY A 124 10.25 1.31 -14.88
C GLY A 124 9.17 0.37 -15.42
N LEU A 125 9.25 -0.92 -15.07
CA LEU A 125 8.27 -1.93 -15.47
C LEU A 125 6.86 -1.59 -15.02
N ASN A 126 6.69 -1.12 -13.77
CA ASN A 126 5.37 -0.69 -13.28
C ASN A 126 4.86 0.56 -14.01
N ARG A 127 5.74 1.50 -14.36
CA ARG A 127 5.37 2.70 -15.11
C ARG A 127 4.96 2.37 -16.53
N GLU A 128 5.69 1.48 -17.19
CA GLU A 128 5.38 1.02 -18.55
C GLU A 128 4.07 0.25 -18.56
N LEU A 129 3.90 -0.72 -17.65
CA LEU A 129 2.66 -1.47 -17.47
C LEU A 129 1.46 -0.53 -17.24
N ASN A 130 1.59 0.43 -16.33
CA ASN A 130 0.53 1.40 -16.07
C ASN A 130 0.24 2.31 -17.27
N THR A 131 1.25 2.67 -18.05
CA THR A 131 1.07 3.46 -19.28
C THR A 131 0.30 2.68 -20.34
N LYS A 132 0.69 1.43 -20.59
CA LYS A 132 0.00 0.55 -21.56
C LYS A 132 -1.45 0.28 -21.14
N VAL A 133 -1.70 0.02 -19.86
CA VAL A 133 -3.06 -0.15 -19.34
C VAL A 133 -3.86 1.15 -19.40
N ALA A 134 -3.26 2.30 -19.04
CA ALA A 134 -3.95 3.59 -19.11
C ALA A 134 -4.40 3.96 -20.53
N ALA A 135 -3.69 3.52 -21.57
CA ALA A 135 -4.07 3.76 -22.96
C ALA A 135 -5.36 3.02 -23.36
N LEU A 136 -5.72 1.95 -22.65
CA LEU A 136 -6.95 1.17 -22.89
C LEU A 136 -8.15 1.64 -22.06
N LEU A 137 -7.95 2.57 -21.13
CA LEU A 137 -8.98 3.02 -20.19
C LEU A 137 -9.52 4.39 -20.58
N THR A 138 -10.82 4.58 -20.42
CA THR A 138 -11.45 5.90 -20.56
C THR A 138 -10.94 6.88 -19.49
N PRO A 139 -11.05 8.20 -19.69
CA PRO A 139 -10.70 9.19 -18.66
C PRO A 139 -11.36 8.91 -17.30
N GLU A 140 -12.64 8.53 -17.29
CA GLU A 140 -13.38 8.19 -16.08
C GLU A 140 -12.85 6.93 -15.40
N GLN A 141 -12.53 5.89 -16.18
CA GLN A 141 -11.94 4.65 -15.65
C GLN A 141 -10.53 4.90 -15.10
N ARG A 142 -9.74 5.75 -15.75
CA ARG A 142 -8.43 6.18 -15.23
C ARG A 142 -8.56 6.92 -13.90
N GLN A 143 -9.60 7.73 -13.74
CA GLN A 143 -9.89 8.42 -12.48
C GLN A 143 -10.30 7.44 -11.38
N LYS A 144 -11.18 6.47 -11.68
CA LYS A 144 -11.62 5.42 -10.74
C LYS A 144 -10.48 4.49 -10.32
N THR A 145 -9.63 4.09 -11.28
CA THR A 145 -8.50 3.17 -11.03
C THR A 145 -7.25 3.87 -10.48
N LYS A 146 -7.16 5.20 -10.66
CA LYS A 146 -5.95 6.01 -10.46
C LYS A 146 -4.75 5.55 -11.31
N ILE A 147 -4.98 4.78 -12.38
CA ILE A 147 -3.95 4.33 -13.32
C ILE A 147 -3.71 5.43 -14.36
N GLY A 148 -2.45 5.81 -14.57
CA GLY A 148 -2.09 6.91 -15.48
C GLY A 148 -2.54 8.30 -15.00
N GLY A 149 -3.11 8.42 -13.80
CA GLY A 149 -3.68 9.64 -13.23
C GLY A 149 -2.69 10.77 -12.90
N GLY A 150 -1.43 10.66 -13.32
CA GLY A 150 -0.45 11.76 -13.27
C GLY A 150 -0.83 12.98 -14.11
N GLY A 151 -1.88 12.88 -14.94
CA GLY A 151 -2.44 13.99 -15.73
C GLY A 151 -3.11 15.10 -14.92
N GLY A 152 -3.41 14.90 -13.63
CA GLY A 152 -3.95 15.96 -12.77
C GLY A 152 -3.00 17.15 -12.59
N ASN A 153 -1.69 16.89 -12.55
CA ASN A 153 -0.68 17.95 -12.53
C ASN A 153 -0.39 18.53 -13.92
N ALA A 154 -0.59 17.78 -15.00
CA ALA A 154 -0.40 18.29 -16.36
C ALA A 154 -1.49 19.31 -16.75
N LYS A 155 -2.76 19.06 -16.41
CA LYS A 155 -3.84 20.04 -16.60
C LYS A 155 -3.66 21.28 -15.72
N LYS A 156 -3.18 21.13 -14.48
CA LYS A 156 -2.91 22.26 -13.58
C LYS A 156 -1.70 23.09 -14.01
N LYS A 157 -0.69 22.47 -14.64
CA LYS A 157 0.50 23.16 -15.19
C LYS A 157 0.23 23.85 -16.54
N LYS A 158 -0.72 23.35 -17.34
CA LYS A 158 -1.18 24.03 -18.57
C LYS A 158 -2.04 25.25 -18.21
N LYS A 159 -3.01 25.12 -17.31
CA LYS A 159 -3.84 26.24 -16.85
C LYS A 159 -3.02 27.40 -16.24
N LYS A 160 -2.00 27.09 -15.43
CA LYS A 160 -1.12 28.13 -14.86
C LYS A 160 -0.17 28.82 -15.86
N LYS A 161 -0.07 28.33 -17.11
CA LYS A 161 0.77 28.93 -18.16
C LYS A 161 -0.05 29.73 -19.17
N ASP A 162 -1.36 29.54 -19.19
CA ASP A 162 -2.31 30.32 -20.01
C ASP A 162 -2.95 31.48 -19.20
N ASP A 163 -2.87 31.43 -17.85
CA ASP A 163 -3.35 32.47 -16.92
C ASP A 163 -2.21 33.37 -16.36
N ALA A 164 -0.99 33.33 -16.94
CA ALA A 164 0.16 34.16 -16.55
C ALA A 164 0.84 34.73 -17.80
#